data_AF-A0AA96FZP8-F1
#
_entry.id   AF-A0AA96FZP8-F1
#
_cell.length_a   1.000
_cell.length_b   1.000
_cell.length_c   1.000
_cell.angle_alpha   90.00
_cell.angle_beta   90.00
_cell.angle_gamma   90.00
#
_symmetry.space_group_name_H-M   'P 1'
#
loop_
_entity.id
_entity.type
_entity.pdbx_description
1 polymer ?
#
loop_
_entity_poly.entity_id
_entity_poly.type
_entity_poly.pdbx_seq_one_letter_code
_entity_poly.pdbx_strand_id
1 'polypeptide(L)'
;MLGLTILAAVGGAALAGIGFSGSYTALRVLGFRHGFGDFSYAFPVGVDAGIVALLAMDLHLIRKGTPWPMLRLLAHGFTAATIYFNAASAGPLLKNPTGTAMHAVIPIMFVAVVEAGRRLVIRITRIESGHQHDGVPLHRWILAPWPSFRMYRQMRLNGIASYDQAVELERERLVYRVMLEREHEGDWRNAPADQRLPLTMERFGLSVDEALALPLEAEERARLRAERRAAFEAEVTARAEARTADARISSLRMAGRIEAAGYEVGAETAAARAQAQARTLAAGREAEAAERLDQAEEELKAAAAEQQAAEARRRAAETHRTAAETEQVAAETRRRAAETDREAAAVERARAENEQAAQAARLSAAETAKHAAEVEEAAAEAGRRTAEAERDTAAAKRAQADTEEAAEAARLRAAEARRRAAEAELHAVEAEDAAKLTPAARATRRVARMVLTAGGNPEAVTLQSIADALDVSLATASGRRAEAAELIASGYSPRLTTS
;
A
#
# COMPACT_ATOMS: atom_id res chain seq x y z
N MET A 1 0.33 11.29 -0.72
CA MET A 1 1.20 10.10 -0.96
C MET A 1 2.36 10.42 -1.90
N LEU A 2 2.12 11.02 -3.08
CA LEU A 2 3.18 11.37 -4.05
C LEU A 2 4.28 12.29 -3.49
N GLY A 3 3.92 13.30 -2.68
CA GLY A 3 4.90 14.18 -2.04
C GLY A 3 5.84 13.45 -1.06
N LEU A 4 5.32 12.49 -0.29
CA LEU A 4 6.12 11.69 0.65
C LEU A 4 7.06 10.73 -0.09
N THR A 5 6.60 10.12 -1.20
CA THR A 5 7.45 9.26 -2.02
C THR A 5 8.56 10.04 -2.72
N ILE A 6 8.28 11.25 -3.19
CA ILE A 6 9.29 12.13 -3.80
C ILE A 6 10.30 12.56 -2.73
N LEU A 7 9.84 13.01 -1.56
CA LEU A 7 10.73 13.39 -0.45
C LEU A 7 11.61 12.22 0.00
N ALA A 8 11.05 11.02 0.13
CA ALA A 8 11.80 9.81 0.48
C ALA A 8 12.81 9.41 -0.61
N ALA A 9 12.45 9.55 -1.89
CA ALA A 9 13.36 9.27 -3.00
C ALA A 9 14.52 10.27 -3.07
N VAL A 10 14.22 11.57 -2.93
CA VAL A 10 15.23 12.64 -2.92
C VAL A 10 16.13 12.52 -1.69
N GLY A 11 15.55 12.33 -0.51
CA GLY A 11 16.30 12.11 0.73
C GLY A 11 17.16 10.85 0.66
N GLY A 12 16.62 9.75 0.14
CA GLY A 12 17.35 8.51 -0.09
C GLY A 12 18.51 8.67 -1.07
N ALA A 13 18.32 9.40 -2.17
CA ALA A 13 19.37 9.71 -3.14
C ALA A 13 20.48 10.59 -2.54
N ALA A 14 20.11 11.61 -1.75
CA ALA A 14 21.07 12.46 -1.05
C ALA A 14 21.89 11.67 -0.02
N LEU A 15 21.24 10.83 0.78
CA LEU A 15 21.90 9.96 1.76
C LEU A 15 22.83 8.94 1.07
N ALA A 16 22.41 8.38 -0.06
CA ALA A 16 23.25 7.49 -0.87
C ALA A 16 24.49 8.22 -1.40
N GLY A 17 24.35 9.45 -1.89
CA GLY A 17 25.48 10.26 -2.38
C GLY A 17 26.50 10.60 -1.29
N ILE A 18 26.03 11.09 -0.14
CA ILE A 18 26.88 11.38 1.03
C ILE A 18 27.57 10.11 1.50
N GLY A 19 26.80 9.03 1.60
CA GLY A 19 27.30 7.77 2.10
C GLY A 19 28.34 7.11 1.20
N PHE A 20 28.11 7.17 -0.11
CA PHE A 20 29.05 6.73 -1.12
C PHE A 20 30.38 7.49 -1.03
N SER A 21 30.34 8.83 -0.90
CA SER A 21 31.56 9.63 -0.76
C SER A 21 32.40 9.25 0.47
N GLY A 22 31.73 9.04 1.61
CA GLY A 22 32.38 8.61 2.86
C GLY A 22 32.98 7.20 2.73
N SER A 23 32.19 6.25 2.23
CA SER A 23 32.60 4.85 2.02
C SER A 23 33.73 4.73 1.02
N TYR A 24 33.67 5.48 -0.09
CA TYR A 24 34.69 5.50 -1.12
C TYR A 24 36.07 5.86 -0.55
N THR A 25 36.12 6.92 0.26
CA THR A 25 37.38 7.38 0.88
C THR A 25 37.92 6.33 1.86
N ALA A 26 37.05 5.75 2.68
CA ALA A 26 37.41 4.72 3.65
C ALA A 26 37.98 3.46 2.98
N LEU A 27 37.30 2.93 1.96
CA LEU A 27 37.72 1.73 1.23
C LEU A 27 38.95 1.99 0.37
N ARG A 28 39.09 3.18 -0.22
CA ARG A 28 40.30 3.57 -0.96
C ARG A 28 41.52 3.59 -0.06
N VAL A 29 41.43 4.23 1.11
CA VAL A 29 42.54 4.26 2.09
C VAL A 29 42.86 2.86 2.59
N LEU A 30 41.84 2.04 2.85
CA LEU A 30 42.02 0.65 3.28
C LEU A 30 42.72 -0.19 2.20
N GLY A 31 42.30 -0.06 0.94
CA GLY A 31 42.91 -0.74 -0.20
C GLY A 31 44.36 -0.33 -0.39
N PHE A 32 44.66 0.97 -0.27
CA PHE A 32 46.04 1.46 -0.32
C PHE A 32 46.91 0.83 0.79
N ARG A 33 46.41 0.78 2.02
CA ARG A 33 47.11 0.13 3.16
C ARG A 33 47.34 -1.37 2.96
N HIS A 34 46.46 -2.05 2.23
CA HIS A 34 46.58 -3.48 1.92
C HIS A 34 47.34 -3.77 0.61
N GLY A 35 48.03 -2.77 0.03
CA GLY A 35 48.91 -2.97 -1.11
C GLY A 35 48.22 -2.99 -2.48
N PHE A 36 46.99 -2.47 -2.60
CA PHE A 36 46.27 -2.42 -3.88
C PHE A 36 46.85 -1.36 -4.86
N GLY A 37 47.75 -0.49 -4.40
CA GLY A 37 48.35 0.56 -5.25
C GLY A 37 47.29 1.43 -5.92
N ASP A 38 47.46 1.69 -7.22
CA ASP A 38 46.51 2.49 -8.01
C ASP A 38 45.13 1.82 -8.17
N PHE A 39 45.03 0.49 -7.98
CA PHE A 39 43.74 -0.19 -8.01
C PHE A 39 42.84 0.17 -6.81
N SER A 40 43.41 0.78 -5.75
CA SER A 40 42.64 1.30 -4.61
C SER A 40 41.58 2.34 -5.00
N TYR A 41 41.72 3.03 -6.13
CA TYR A 41 40.72 3.97 -6.65
C TYR A 41 39.54 3.26 -7.32
N ALA A 42 39.78 2.09 -7.92
CA ALA A 42 38.78 1.31 -8.63
C ALA A 42 38.06 0.31 -7.72
N PHE A 43 38.71 -0.16 -6.66
CA PHE A 43 38.17 -1.17 -5.74
C PHE A 43 36.80 -0.79 -5.13
N PRO A 44 36.60 0.40 -4.52
CA PRO A 44 35.29 0.77 -3.97
C PRO A 44 34.21 0.85 -5.05
N VAL A 45 34.57 1.40 -6.23
CA VAL A 45 33.64 1.52 -7.37
C VAL A 45 33.22 0.15 -7.88
N GLY A 46 34.15 -0.79 -7.99
CA GLY A 46 33.87 -2.14 -8.47
C GLY A 46 32.93 -2.91 -7.54
N VAL A 47 33.13 -2.79 -6.22
CA VAL A 47 32.26 -3.43 -5.22
C VAL A 47 30.84 -2.85 -5.27
N ASP A 48 30.71 -1.52 -5.22
CA ASP A 48 29.39 -0.87 -5.22
C ASP A 48 28.65 -1.04 -6.56
N ALA A 49 29.36 -0.95 -7.70
CA ALA A 49 28.78 -1.22 -9.01
C ALA A 49 28.30 -2.68 -9.12
N GLY A 50 29.04 -3.63 -8.55
CA GLY A 50 28.63 -5.02 -8.45
C GLY A 50 27.37 -5.21 -7.62
N ILE A 51 27.27 -4.55 -6.45
CA ILE A 51 26.07 -4.57 -5.61
C ILE A 51 24.87 -4.00 -6.36
N VAL A 52 25.02 -2.82 -6.98
CA VAL A 52 23.94 -2.17 -7.75
C VAL A 52 23.50 -3.05 -8.92
N ALA A 53 24.43 -3.66 -9.65
CA ALA A 53 24.10 -4.57 -10.76
C ALA A 53 23.33 -5.82 -10.29
N LEU A 54 23.77 -6.44 -9.19
CA LEU A 54 23.08 -7.60 -8.61
C LEU A 54 21.67 -7.25 -8.11
N LEU A 55 21.51 -6.11 -7.44
CA LEU A 55 20.21 -5.63 -6.96
C LEU A 55 19.28 -5.22 -8.10
N ALA A 56 19.79 -4.54 -9.13
CA ALA A 56 19.03 -4.17 -10.32
C ALA A 56 18.53 -5.42 -11.06
N MET A 57 19.37 -6.45 -11.17
CA MET A 57 18.99 -7.73 -11.74
C MET A 57 17.98 -8.49 -10.86
N ASP A 58 18.14 -8.51 -9.53
CA ASP A 58 17.15 -9.07 -8.60
C ASP A 58 15.79 -8.40 -8.81
N LEU A 59 15.77 -7.06 -8.87
CA LEU A 59 14.54 -6.30 -9.09
C LEU A 59 13.91 -6.57 -10.46
N HIS A 60 14.73 -6.68 -11.50
CA HIS A 60 14.28 -7.03 -12.85
C HIS A 60 13.59 -8.41 -12.87
N LEU A 61 14.21 -9.41 -12.24
CA LEU A 61 13.69 -10.77 -12.16
C LEU A 61 12.42 -10.88 -11.31
N ILE A 62 12.32 -10.13 -10.21
CA ILE A 62 11.08 -9.99 -9.43
C ILE A 62 9.97 -9.45 -10.32
N ARG A 63 10.25 -8.43 -11.12
CA ARG A 63 9.27 -7.82 -12.02
C ARG A 63 8.86 -8.73 -13.18
N LYS A 64 9.66 -9.75 -13.49
CA LYS A 64 9.33 -10.82 -14.46
C LYS A 64 8.66 -12.04 -13.82
N GLY A 65 8.43 -12.04 -12.50
CA GLY A 65 7.82 -13.17 -11.80
C GLY A 65 8.75 -14.37 -11.57
N THR A 66 10.05 -14.22 -11.81
CA THR A 66 11.06 -15.29 -11.68
C THR A 66 12.15 -14.92 -10.67
N PRO A 67 11.81 -14.71 -9.38
CA PRO A 67 12.79 -14.26 -8.39
C PRO A 67 13.91 -15.29 -8.22
N TRP A 68 15.17 -14.85 -8.26
CA TRP A 68 16.34 -15.72 -8.06
C TRP A 68 17.10 -15.34 -6.77
N PRO A 69 16.84 -16.04 -5.64
CA PRO A 69 17.38 -15.65 -4.33
C PRO A 69 18.92 -15.61 -4.25
N MET A 70 19.63 -16.27 -5.16
CA MET A 70 21.09 -16.29 -5.17
C MET A 70 21.70 -14.93 -5.48
N LEU A 71 21.12 -14.15 -6.40
CA LEU A 71 21.60 -12.77 -6.69
C LEU A 71 21.56 -11.92 -5.44
N ARG A 72 20.48 -12.07 -4.67
CA ARG A 72 20.30 -11.39 -3.40
C ARG A 72 21.26 -11.89 -2.33
N LEU A 73 21.54 -13.19 -2.26
CA LEU A 73 22.54 -13.70 -1.32
C LEU A 73 23.92 -13.11 -1.62
N LEU A 74 24.30 -13.06 -2.91
CA LEU A 74 25.55 -12.43 -3.35
C LEU A 74 25.57 -10.93 -3.02
N ALA A 75 24.51 -10.19 -3.33
CA ALA A 75 24.41 -8.76 -3.03
C ALA A 75 24.54 -8.47 -1.52
N HIS A 76 23.86 -9.25 -0.67
CA HIS A 76 24.01 -9.15 0.78
C HIS A 76 25.43 -9.52 1.25
N GLY A 77 26.06 -10.52 0.63
CA GLY A 77 27.45 -10.87 0.90
C GLY A 77 28.40 -9.70 0.62
N PHE A 78 28.31 -9.09 -0.57
CA PHE A 78 29.11 -7.92 -0.92
C PHE A 78 28.81 -6.72 -0.03
N THR A 79 27.55 -6.52 0.37
CA THR A 79 27.19 -5.41 1.26
C THR A 79 27.70 -5.63 2.68
N ALA A 80 27.62 -6.87 3.20
CA ALA A 80 28.21 -7.24 4.48
C ALA A 80 29.73 -7.04 4.48
N ALA A 81 30.41 -7.41 3.39
CA ALA A 81 31.83 -7.12 3.22
C ALA A 81 32.11 -5.60 3.21
N THR A 82 31.26 -4.81 2.55
CA THR A 82 31.38 -3.33 2.50
C THR A 82 31.20 -2.70 3.88
N ILE A 83 30.21 -3.16 4.66
CA ILE A 83 30.02 -2.75 6.06
C ILE A 83 31.27 -3.08 6.87
N TYR A 84 31.80 -4.31 6.73
CA TYR A 84 33.01 -4.73 7.43
C TYR A 84 34.24 -3.90 7.05
N PHE A 85 34.46 -3.59 5.77
CA PHE A 85 35.59 -2.76 5.32
C PHE A 85 35.49 -1.33 5.83
N ASN A 86 34.29 -0.74 5.81
CA ASN A 86 34.06 0.57 6.40
C ASN A 86 34.35 0.57 7.91
N ALA A 87 33.82 -0.42 8.63
CA ALA A 87 34.05 -0.61 10.05
C ALA A 87 35.56 -0.75 10.37
N ALA A 88 36.27 -1.60 9.62
CA ALA A 88 37.70 -1.86 9.81
C ALA A 88 38.61 -0.67 9.43
N SER A 89 38.13 0.28 8.63
CA SER A 89 38.90 1.47 8.24
C SER A 89 39.22 2.38 9.43
N ALA A 90 38.39 2.36 10.47
CA ALA A 90 38.56 3.12 11.71
C ALA A 90 39.61 2.53 12.68
N GLY A 91 40.12 1.33 12.39
CA GLY A 91 41.07 0.58 13.24
C GLY A 91 40.54 -0.78 13.67
N PRO A 92 41.21 -1.46 14.64
CA PRO A 92 40.76 -2.75 15.13
C PRO A 92 39.36 -2.66 15.78
N LEU A 93 38.41 -3.48 15.31
CA LEU A 93 36.98 -3.36 15.65
C LEU A 93 36.71 -3.27 17.17
N LEU A 94 37.41 -4.07 17.97
CA LEU A 94 37.23 -4.13 19.43
C LEU A 94 37.96 -3.00 20.19
N LYS A 95 38.94 -2.35 19.57
CA LYS A 95 39.75 -1.30 20.24
C LYS A 95 39.15 0.10 20.09
N ASN A 96 38.37 0.33 19.03
CA ASN A 96 37.68 1.60 18.81
C ASN A 96 36.21 1.33 18.40
N PRO A 97 35.34 0.95 19.34
CA PRO A 97 33.96 0.58 19.02
C PRO A 97 33.16 1.74 18.42
N THR A 98 33.38 2.96 18.92
CA THR A 98 32.68 4.16 18.44
C THR A 98 33.07 4.51 17.01
N GLY A 99 34.38 4.56 16.70
CA GLY A 99 34.83 4.83 15.33
C GLY A 99 34.36 3.75 14.34
N THR A 100 34.45 2.49 14.74
CA THR A 100 33.96 1.34 13.95
C THR A 100 32.47 1.49 13.64
N ALA A 101 31.65 1.85 14.64
CA ALA A 101 30.21 2.06 14.47
C ALA A 101 29.92 3.26 13.55
N MET A 102 30.60 4.40 13.73
CA MET A 102 30.39 5.60 12.91
C MET A 102 30.62 5.36 11.42
N HIS A 103 31.66 4.59 11.07
CA HIS A 103 31.91 4.23 9.68
C HIS A 103 30.94 3.17 9.13
N ALA A 104 30.39 2.30 9.99
CA ALA A 104 29.44 1.26 9.58
C ALA A 104 27.99 1.74 9.40
N VAL A 105 27.58 2.81 10.09
CA VAL A 105 26.19 3.33 10.09
C VAL A 105 25.72 3.69 8.68
N ILE A 106 26.58 4.34 7.90
CA ILE A 106 26.24 4.85 6.57
C ILE A 106 25.85 3.69 5.61
N PRO A 107 26.68 2.65 5.42
CA PRO A 107 26.29 1.48 4.62
C PRO A 107 25.06 0.74 5.15
N ILE A 108 24.87 0.65 6.46
CA ILE A 108 23.68 0.02 7.06
C ILE A 108 22.40 0.78 6.67
N MET A 109 22.45 2.10 6.71
CA MET A 109 21.33 2.95 6.31
C MET A 109 21.00 2.79 4.82
N PHE A 110 22.02 2.66 3.96
CA PHE A 110 21.83 2.34 2.54
C PHE A 110 21.06 1.01 2.36
N VAL A 111 21.47 -0.05 3.08
CA VAL A 111 20.76 -1.34 3.06
C VAL A 111 19.29 -1.18 3.45
N ALA A 112 19.02 -0.42 4.51
CA ALA A 112 17.65 -0.19 4.99
C ALA A 112 16.79 0.50 3.92
N VAL A 113 17.31 1.53 3.24
CA VAL A 113 16.60 2.24 2.16
C VAL A 113 16.35 1.33 0.96
N VAL A 114 17.36 0.56 0.53
CA VAL A 114 17.23 -0.37 -0.60
C VAL A 114 16.21 -1.47 -0.29
N GLU A 115 16.26 -2.06 0.90
CA GLU A 115 15.34 -3.12 1.31
C GLU A 115 13.90 -2.58 1.44
N ALA A 116 13.72 -1.35 1.91
CA ALA A 116 12.42 -0.69 1.93
C ALA A 116 11.87 -0.47 0.51
N GLY A 117 12.70 0.03 -0.42
CA GLY A 117 12.34 0.19 -1.83
C GLY A 117 11.97 -1.14 -2.49
N ARG A 118 12.73 -2.20 -2.22
CA ARG A 118 12.45 -3.56 -2.70
C ARG A 118 11.11 -4.10 -2.18
N ARG A 119 10.81 -3.94 -0.90
CA ARG A 119 9.51 -4.34 -0.31
C ARG A 119 8.34 -3.62 -1.00
N LEU A 120 8.52 -2.35 -1.33
CA LEU A 120 7.52 -1.59 -2.08
C LEU A 120 7.32 -2.15 -3.48
N VAL A 121 8.40 -2.42 -4.23
CA VAL A 121 8.30 -3.00 -5.59
C VAL A 121 7.66 -4.39 -5.56
N ILE A 122 8.04 -5.27 -4.63
CA ILE A 122 7.41 -6.59 -4.48
C ILE A 122 5.90 -6.46 -4.24
N ARG A 123 5.50 -5.52 -3.38
CA ARG A 123 4.09 -5.26 -3.10
C ARG A 123 3.36 -4.79 -4.35
N ILE A 124 3.94 -3.85 -5.12
CA ILE A 124 3.36 -3.38 -6.38
C ILE A 124 3.24 -4.53 -7.38
N THR A 125 4.29 -5.33 -7.58
CA THR A 125 4.26 -6.48 -8.51
C THR A 125 3.24 -7.53 -8.10
N ARG A 126 3.03 -7.74 -6.79
CA ARG A 126 2.01 -8.66 -6.29
C ARG A 126 0.60 -8.14 -6.60
N ILE A 127 0.36 -6.85 -6.40
CA ILE A 127 -0.92 -6.20 -6.73
C ILE A 127 -1.18 -6.26 -8.24
N GLU A 128 -0.20 -5.90 -9.07
CA GLU A 128 -0.30 -5.94 -10.54
C GLU A 128 -0.57 -7.36 -11.06
N SER A 129 0.01 -8.38 -10.43
CA SER A 129 -0.19 -9.76 -10.86
C SER A 129 -1.60 -10.29 -10.60
N GLY A 130 -2.44 -9.62 -9.79
CA GLY A 130 -3.79 -10.09 -9.42
C GLY A 130 -3.82 -11.41 -8.62
N HIS A 131 -2.67 -12.05 -8.39
CA HIS A 131 -2.55 -13.31 -7.66
C HIS A 131 -2.30 -13.05 -6.18
N GLN A 132 -3.27 -12.44 -5.50
CA GLN A 132 -3.25 -12.39 -4.06
C GLN A 132 -3.62 -13.77 -3.51
N HIS A 133 -2.66 -14.68 -3.51
CA HIS A 133 -2.74 -15.90 -2.71
C HIS A 133 -2.48 -15.52 -1.26
N ASP A 134 -3.54 -15.40 -0.47
CA ASP A 134 -3.42 -15.20 0.95
C ASP A 134 -3.08 -16.54 1.60
N GLY A 135 -1.94 -16.56 2.31
CA GLY A 135 -1.55 -17.71 3.12
C GLY A 135 -2.35 -17.73 4.43
N VAL A 136 -2.44 -18.90 5.04
CA VAL A 136 -3.03 -19.03 6.38
C VAL A 136 -2.23 -18.18 7.38
N PRO A 137 -2.86 -17.23 8.11
CA PRO A 137 -2.17 -16.34 9.04
C PRO A 137 -1.40 -17.10 10.12
N LEU A 138 -0.23 -16.55 10.48
CA LEU A 138 0.67 -17.19 11.44
C LEU A 138 0.03 -17.40 12.82
N HIS A 139 -0.81 -16.46 13.27
CA HIS A 139 -1.50 -16.58 14.55
C HIS A 139 -2.42 -17.81 14.58
N ARG A 140 -3.04 -18.18 13.45
CA ARG A 140 -3.93 -19.33 13.37
C ARG A 140 -3.17 -20.65 13.45
N TRP A 141 -1.96 -20.70 12.90
CA TRP A 141 -1.05 -21.84 13.08
C TRP A 141 -0.70 -22.10 14.54
N ILE A 142 -0.58 -21.04 15.35
CA ILE A 142 -0.30 -21.15 16.79
C ILE A 142 -1.55 -21.58 17.54
N LEU A 143 -2.70 -20.95 17.26
CA LEU A 143 -3.95 -21.16 18.01
C LEU A 143 -4.67 -22.46 17.62
N ALA A 144 -4.54 -22.88 16.36
CA ALA A 144 -5.25 -24.02 15.79
C ALA A 144 -4.38 -24.71 14.72
N PRO A 145 -3.28 -25.38 15.10
CA PRO A 145 -2.31 -25.93 14.15
C PRO A 145 -2.93 -26.96 13.20
N TRP A 146 -3.78 -27.85 13.71
CA TRP A 146 -4.38 -28.91 12.90
C TRP A 146 -5.48 -28.43 11.94
N PRO A 147 -6.46 -27.63 12.37
CA PRO A 147 -7.41 -27.00 11.44
C PRO A 147 -6.70 -26.12 10.40
N SER A 148 -5.68 -25.37 10.81
CA SER A 148 -4.89 -24.54 9.88
C SER A 148 -4.20 -25.39 8.82
N PHE A 149 -3.62 -26.53 9.19
CA PHE A 149 -3.01 -27.46 8.24
C PHE A 149 -4.02 -28.02 7.24
N ARG A 150 -5.19 -28.45 7.72
CA ARG A 150 -6.28 -28.96 6.84
C ARG A 150 -6.73 -27.89 5.86
N MET A 151 -6.96 -26.66 6.33
CA MET A 151 -7.38 -25.54 5.49
C MET A 151 -6.29 -25.16 4.49
N TYR A 152 -5.03 -25.04 4.92
CA TYR A 152 -3.90 -24.81 4.02
C TYR A 152 -3.83 -25.87 2.91
N ARG A 153 -3.94 -27.15 3.26
CA ARG A 153 -3.96 -28.24 2.28
C ARG A 153 -5.13 -28.10 1.31
N GLN A 154 -6.33 -27.79 1.80
CA GLN A 154 -7.51 -27.58 0.96
C GLN A 154 -7.32 -26.40 -0.01
N MET A 155 -6.78 -25.28 0.48
CA MET A 155 -6.49 -24.11 -0.35
C MET A 155 -5.51 -24.45 -1.47
N ARG A 156 -4.44 -25.20 -1.17
CA ARG A 156 -3.42 -25.58 -2.16
C ARG A 156 -3.90 -26.62 -3.17
N LEU A 157 -4.76 -27.55 -2.76
CA LEU A 157 -5.26 -28.62 -3.64
C LEU A 157 -6.39 -28.15 -4.55
N ASN A 158 -7.27 -27.27 -4.06
CA ASN A 158 -8.46 -26.83 -4.78
C ASN A 158 -8.34 -25.42 -5.36
N GLY A 159 -7.15 -24.79 -5.25
CA GLY A 159 -6.90 -23.47 -5.84
C GLY A 159 -7.63 -22.31 -5.17
N ILE A 160 -8.03 -22.44 -3.90
CA ILE A 160 -8.65 -21.35 -3.14
C ILE A 160 -7.58 -20.30 -2.86
N ALA A 161 -7.71 -19.14 -3.53
CA ALA A 161 -6.68 -18.10 -3.48
C ALA A 161 -6.74 -17.26 -2.19
N SER A 162 -7.94 -17.08 -1.62
CA SER A 162 -8.13 -16.20 -0.46
C SER A 162 -8.29 -16.98 0.84
N TYR A 163 -7.62 -16.49 1.89
CA TYR A 163 -7.81 -16.97 3.26
C TYR A 163 -9.24 -16.75 3.73
N ASP A 164 -9.83 -15.59 3.43
CA ASP A 164 -11.20 -15.25 3.85
C ASP A 164 -12.22 -16.18 3.19
N GLN A 165 -12.02 -16.51 1.91
CA GLN A 165 -12.84 -17.50 1.21
C GLN A 165 -12.74 -18.89 1.86
N ALA A 166 -11.53 -19.31 2.26
CA ALA A 166 -11.34 -20.60 2.92
C ALA A 166 -12.01 -20.65 4.30
N VAL A 167 -11.99 -19.53 5.05
CA VAL A 167 -12.68 -19.40 6.34
C VAL A 167 -14.19 -19.43 6.16
N GLU A 168 -14.73 -18.76 5.14
CA GLU A 168 -16.18 -18.77 4.90
C GLU A 168 -16.67 -20.17 4.54
N LEU A 169 -15.96 -20.88 3.66
CA LEU A 169 -16.26 -22.28 3.34
C LEU A 169 -16.19 -23.21 4.56
N GLU A 170 -15.30 -22.95 5.51
CA GLU A 170 -15.25 -23.70 6.78
C GLU A 170 -16.44 -23.34 7.68
N ARG A 171 -16.77 -22.05 7.79
CA ARG A 171 -17.89 -21.54 8.58
C ARG A 171 -19.23 -22.06 8.09
N GLU A 172 -19.49 -21.97 6.79
CA GLU A 172 -20.70 -22.51 6.14
C GLU A 172 -20.90 -23.98 6.50
N ARG A 173 -19.84 -24.80 6.40
CA ARG A 173 -19.91 -26.23 6.73
C ARG A 173 -20.14 -26.49 8.22
N LEU A 174 -19.55 -25.70 9.10
CA LEU A 174 -19.79 -25.80 10.54
C LEU A 174 -21.24 -25.45 10.89
N VAL A 175 -21.76 -24.35 10.34
CA VAL A 175 -23.16 -23.95 10.51
C VAL A 175 -24.09 -25.02 9.96
N TYR A 176 -23.82 -25.50 8.75
CA TYR A 176 -24.61 -26.54 8.10
C TYR A 176 -24.63 -27.85 8.90
N ARG A 177 -23.48 -28.27 9.45
CA ARG A 177 -23.41 -29.46 10.32
C ARG A 177 -24.30 -29.30 11.55
N VAL A 178 -24.22 -28.15 12.23
CA VAL A 178 -25.04 -27.87 13.43
C VAL A 178 -26.53 -27.84 13.09
N MET A 179 -26.90 -27.28 11.94
CA MET A 179 -28.29 -27.32 11.45
C MET A 179 -28.76 -28.76 11.20
N LEU A 180 -27.91 -29.60 10.61
CA LEU A 180 -28.21 -31.01 10.36
C LEU A 180 -28.35 -31.81 11.66
N GLU A 181 -27.47 -31.58 12.65
CA GLU A 181 -27.59 -32.20 13.98
C GLU A 181 -28.90 -31.82 14.66
N ARG A 182 -29.32 -30.56 14.53
CA ARG A 182 -30.61 -30.10 15.07
C ARG A 182 -31.81 -30.78 14.38
N GLU A 183 -31.73 -31.00 13.08
CA GLU A 183 -32.80 -31.63 12.30
C GLU A 183 -32.88 -33.15 12.54
N HIS A 184 -31.73 -33.82 12.73
CA HIS A 184 -31.62 -35.28 12.79
C HIS A 184 -31.22 -35.82 14.18
N GLU A 185 -31.91 -35.33 15.22
CA GLU A 185 -31.83 -35.85 16.61
C GLU A 185 -30.42 -35.87 17.23
N GLY A 186 -29.56 -34.93 16.85
CA GLY A 186 -28.23 -34.71 17.44
C GLY A 186 -27.07 -35.40 16.71
N ASP A 187 -27.32 -36.20 15.68
CA ASP A 187 -26.27 -36.75 14.81
C ASP A 187 -26.55 -36.45 13.34
N TRP A 188 -25.72 -35.60 12.74
CA TRP A 188 -25.79 -35.27 11.31
C TRP A 188 -25.63 -36.49 10.40
N ARG A 189 -25.06 -37.61 10.89
CA ARG A 189 -24.87 -38.82 10.08
C ARG A 189 -26.18 -39.51 9.72
N ASN A 190 -27.24 -39.26 10.50
CA ASN A 190 -28.59 -39.78 10.28
C ASN A 190 -29.29 -39.11 9.09
N ALA A 191 -28.79 -37.96 8.63
CA ALA A 191 -29.36 -37.27 7.48
C ALA A 191 -29.24 -38.10 6.18
N PRO A 192 -30.17 -37.91 5.22
CA PRO A 192 -30.08 -38.51 3.89
C PRO A 192 -28.73 -38.27 3.21
N ALA A 193 -28.31 -39.18 2.32
CA ALA A 193 -27.01 -39.09 1.64
C ALA A 193 -26.82 -37.75 0.90
N ASP A 194 -27.88 -37.26 0.26
CA ASP A 194 -27.86 -36.00 -0.50
C ASP A 194 -27.69 -34.78 0.41
N GLN A 195 -28.28 -34.79 1.60
CA GLN A 195 -28.08 -33.72 2.59
C GLN A 195 -26.68 -33.78 3.23
N ARG A 196 -26.02 -34.95 3.25
CA ARG A 196 -24.65 -35.06 3.80
C ARG A 196 -23.57 -34.70 2.79
N LEU A 197 -23.93 -34.42 1.53
CA LEU A 197 -22.96 -34.10 0.48
C LEU A 197 -22.01 -32.96 0.85
N PRO A 198 -22.48 -31.81 1.39
CA PRO A 198 -21.60 -30.70 1.80
C PRO A 198 -20.49 -31.09 2.77
N LEU A 199 -20.76 -32.02 3.68
CA LEU A 199 -19.80 -32.49 4.68
C LEU A 199 -18.86 -33.57 4.13
N THR A 200 -19.36 -34.44 3.25
CA THR A 200 -18.54 -35.52 2.65
C THR A 200 -17.63 -35.01 1.54
N MET A 201 -18.05 -33.95 0.83
CA MET A 201 -17.33 -33.30 -0.26
C MET A 201 -16.40 -32.17 0.19
N GLU A 202 -16.26 -31.92 1.50
CA GLU A 202 -15.36 -30.91 2.09
C GLU A 202 -13.97 -30.92 1.42
N ARG A 203 -13.41 -32.12 1.17
CA ARG A 203 -12.07 -32.29 0.60
C ARG A 203 -11.87 -31.61 -0.77
N PHE A 204 -12.96 -31.40 -1.52
CA PHE A 204 -12.95 -30.84 -2.87
C PHE A 204 -13.12 -29.31 -2.89
N GLY A 205 -13.29 -28.67 -1.73
CA GLY A 205 -13.37 -27.22 -1.64
C GLY A 205 -14.71 -26.61 -2.09
N LEU A 206 -15.73 -27.43 -2.30
CA LEU A 206 -17.08 -26.97 -2.65
C LEU A 206 -17.74 -26.24 -1.47
N SER A 207 -18.52 -25.22 -1.78
CA SER A 207 -19.45 -24.56 -0.84
C SER A 207 -20.62 -25.49 -0.48
N VAL A 208 -21.38 -25.12 0.54
CA VAL A 208 -22.57 -25.89 0.94
C VAL A 208 -23.60 -25.91 -0.18
N ASP A 209 -23.85 -24.76 -0.81
CA ASP A 209 -24.84 -24.62 -1.88
C ASP A 209 -24.45 -25.40 -3.14
N GLU A 210 -23.17 -25.32 -3.56
CA GLU A 210 -22.67 -26.09 -4.71
C GLU A 210 -22.82 -27.60 -4.47
N ALA A 211 -22.51 -28.07 -3.27
CA ALA A 211 -22.62 -29.48 -2.94
C ALA A 211 -24.09 -29.95 -2.90
N LEU A 212 -25.03 -29.11 -2.46
CA LEU A 212 -26.46 -29.41 -2.47
C LEU A 212 -27.09 -29.34 -3.87
N ALA A 213 -26.50 -28.58 -4.79
CA ALA A 213 -26.94 -28.50 -6.18
C ALA A 213 -26.61 -29.78 -6.98
N LEU A 214 -25.53 -30.50 -6.63
CA LEU A 214 -25.06 -31.65 -7.40
C LEU A 214 -26.12 -32.75 -7.64
N PRO A 215 -26.90 -33.21 -6.64
CA PRO A 215 -27.95 -34.21 -6.87
C PRO A 215 -29.05 -33.68 -7.80
N LEU A 216 -29.49 -32.44 -7.61
CA LEU A 216 -30.52 -31.80 -8.43
C LEU A 216 -30.08 -31.69 -9.89
N GLU A 217 -28.84 -31.25 -10.13
CA GLU A 217 -28.27 -31.21 -11.47
C GLU A 217 -28.12 -32.61 -12.09
N ALA A 218 -27.79 -33.63 -11.28
CA ALA A 218 -27.67 -34.99 -11.76
C ALA A 218 -29.03 -35.55 -12.20
N GLU A 219 -30.09 -35.26 -11.44
CA GLU A 219 -31.48 -35.61 -11.77
C GLU A 219 -31.96 -34.89 -13.03
N GLU A 220 -31.71 -33.58 -13.15
CA GLU A 220 -32.05 -32.81 -14.35
C GLU A 220 -31.32 -33.37 -15.59
N ARG A 221 -30.02 -33.64 -15.46
CA ARG A 221 -29.24 -34.29 -16.53
C ARG A 221 -29.79 -35.69 -16.87
N ALA A 222 -30.27 -36.45 -15.88
CA ALA A 222 -30.90 -37.75 -16.13
C ALA A 222 -32.23 -37.62 -16.85
N ARG A 223 -33.08 -36.66 -16.45
CA ARG A 223 -34.35 -36.34 -17.09
C ARG A 223 -34.15 -35.93 -18.56
N LEU A 224 -33.23 -35.01 -18.83
CA LEU A 224 -32.90 -34.59 -20.19
C LEU A 224 -32.40 -35.76 -21.05
N ARG A 225 -31.64 -36.70 -20.48
CA ARG A 225 -31.23 -37.92 -21.18
C ARG A 225 -32.42 -38.85 -21.46
N ALA A 226 -33.36 -38.99 -20.54
CA ALA A 226 -34.55 -39.80 -20.72
C ALA A 226 -35.48 -39.21 -21.79
N GLU A 227 -35.72 -37.91 -21.76
CA GLU A 227 -36.51 -37.20 -22.78
C GLU A 227 -35.89 -37.34 -24.17
N ARG A 228 -34.56 -37.20 -24.29
CA ARG A 228 -33.84 -37.43 -25.56
C ARG A 228 -33.96 -38.88 -26.06
N ARG A 229 -33.91 -39.86 -25.16
CA ARG A 229 -34.10 -41.28 -25.52
C ARG A 229 -35.53 -41.55 -26.00
N ALA A 230 -36.53 -41.05 -25.29
CA ALA A 230 -37.93 -41.19 -25.67
C ALA A 230 -38.22 -40.51 -27.02
N ALA A 231 -37.67 -39.33 -27.28
CA ALA A 231 -37.78 -38.65 -28.57
C ALA A 231 -37.14 -39.46 -29.71
N PHE A 232 -35.95 -40.03 -29.48
CA PHE A 232 -35.29 -40.88 -30.45
C PHE A 232 -36.08 -42.17 -30.73
N GLU A 233 -36.60 -42.83 -29.69
CA GLU A 233 -37.44 -44.02 -29.84
C GLU A 233 -38.71 -43.72 -30.63
N ALA A 234 -39.39 -42.61 -30.34
CA ALA A 234 -40.58 -42.17 -31.07
C ALA A 234 -40.27 -41.86 -32.56
N GLU A 235 -39.10 -41.29 -32.86
CA GLU A 235 -38.67 -41.07 -34.25
C GLU A 235 -38.40 -42.38 -34.98
N VAL A 236 -37.80 -43.36 -34.31
CA VAL A 236 -37.53 -44.69 -34.87
C VAL A 236 -38.84 -45.44 -35.13
N THR A 237 -39.80 -45.42 -34.21
CA THR A 237 -41.11 -46.08 -34.39
C THR A 237 -41.89 -45.42 -35.53
N ALA A 238 -41.95 -44.08 -35.57
CA ALA A 238 -42.60 -43.36 -36.66
C ALA A 238 -41.99 -43.71 -38.04
N ARG A 239 -40.67 -43.83 -38.13
CA ARG A 239 -39.98 -44.28 -39.36
C ARG A 239 -40.25 -45.74 -39.71
N ALA A 240 -40.50 -46.61 -38.72
CA ALA A 240 -40.87 -48.00 -38.97
C ALA A 240 -42.32 -48.10 -39.49
N GLU A 241 -43.25 -47.37 -38.88
CA GLU A 241 -44.65 -47.29 -39.30
C GLU A 241 -44.80 -46.68 -40.70
N ALA A 242 -44.03 -45.64 -41.03
CA ALA A 242 -44.01 -45.09 -42.39
C ALA A 242 -43.57 -46.15 -43.42
N ARG A 243 -42.54 -46.94 -43.11
CA ARG A 243 -42.06 -48.02 -43.99
C ARG A 243 -43.08 -49.14 -44.18
N THR A 244 -43.83 -49.51 -43.13
CA THR A 244 -44.87 -50.54 -43.24
C THR A 244 -46.07 -50.02 -44.05
N ALA A 245 -46.46 -48.75 -43.85
CA ALA A 245 -47.49 -48.10 -44.65
C ALA A 245 -47.10 -48.07 -46.14
N ASP A 246 -45.87 -47.68 -46.47
CA ASP A 246 -45.36 -47.65 -47.85
C ASP A 246 -45.33 -49.04 -48.49
N ALA A 247 -44.92 -50.07 -47.75
CA ALA A 247 -44.94 -51.45 -48.21
C ALA A 247 -46.38 -51.94 -48.47
N ARG A 248 -47.32 -51.58 -47.59
CA ARG A 248 -48.75 -51.91 -47.75
C ARG A 248 -49.32 -51.25 -49.00
N ILE A 249 -49.08 -49.95 -49.20
CA ILE A 249 -49.49 -49.23 -50.40
C ILE A 249 -48.92 -49.89 -51.67
N SER A 250 -47.65 -50.27 -51.64
CA SER A 250 -46.99 -50.94 -52.78
C SER A 250 -47.60 -52.31 -53.09
N SER A 251 -47.94 -53.09 -52.06
CA SER A 251 -48.62 -54.39 -52.21
C SER A 251 -50.03 -54.25 -52.81
N LEU A 252 -50.80 -53.26 -52.36
CA LEU A 252 -52.14 -52.97 -52.89
C LEU A 252 -52.07 -52.54 -54.37
N ARG A 253 -51.08 -51.71 -54.74
CA ARG A 253 -50.84 -51.36 -56.15
C ARG A 253 -50.42 -52.55 -57.01
N MET A 254 -49.71 -53.51 -56.44
CA MET A 254 -49.34 -54.74 -57.17
C MET A 254 -50.55 -55.66 -57.34
N ALA A 255 -51.35 -55.84 -56.30
CA ALA A 255 -52.59 -56.62 -56.35
C ALA A 255 -53.56 -56.07 -57.40
N GLY A 256 -53.79 -54.74 -57.42
CA GLY A 256 -54.63 -54.11 -58.43
C GLY A 256 -54.10 -54.29 -59.86
N ARG A 257 -52.78 -54.32 -60.06
CA ARG A 257 -52.18 -54.63 -61.38
C ARG A 257 -52.36 -56.09 -61.79
N ILE A 258 -52.26 -57.02 -60.85
CA ILE A 258 -52.49 -58.45 -61.12
C ILE A 258 -53.97 -58.70 -61.44
N GLU A 259 -54.89 -58.04 -60.74
CA GLU A 259 -56.33 -58.11 -60.99
C GLU A 259 -56.69 -57.55 -62.36
N ALA A 260 -56.13 -56.39 -62.74
CA ALA A 260 -56.27 -55.82 -64.09
C ALA A 260 -55.76 -56.76 -65.19
N ALA A 261 -54.60 -57.39 -64.99
CA ALA A 261 -54.06 -58.39 -65.92
C ALA A 261 -54.93 -59.66 -66.01
N GLY A 262 -55.60 -60.05 -64.91
CA GLY A 262 -56.56 -61.15 -64.90
C GLY A 262 -57.81 -60.88 -65.76
N TYR A 263 -58.27 -59.63 -65.79
CA TYR A 263 -59.34 -59.19 -66.68
C TYR A 263 -58.91 -59.17 -68.15
N GLU A 264 -57.65 -58.83 -68.43
CA GLU A 264 -57.07 -58.81 -69.79
C GLU A 264 -56.92 -60.23 -70.37
N VAL A 265 -56.40 -61.18 -69.59
CA VAL A 265 -56.27 -62.61 -70.01
C VAL A 265 -57.64 -63.31 -70.06
N GLY A 266 -58.58 -62.93 -69.20
CA GLY A 266 -59.98 -63.38 -69.28
C GLY A 266 -60.68 -62.90 -70.55
N ALA A 267 -60.39 -61.68 -71.01
CA ALA A 267 -60.89 -61.13 -72.26
C ALA A 267 -60.29 -61.83 -73.50
N GLU A 268 -59.00 -62.22 -73.46
CA GLU A 268 -58.35 -62.95 -74.55
C GLU A 268 -58.92 -64.37 -74.77
N THR A 269 -59.51 -65.00 -73.75
CA THR A 269 -60.07 -66.36 -73.90
C THR A 269 -61.54 -66.37 -74.36
N ALA A 270 -62.25 -65.24 -74.25
CA ALA A 270 -63.63 -65.07 -74.73
C ALA A 270 -63.72 -64.35 -76.10
N ALA A 271 -62.69 -63.59 -76.49
CA ALA A 271 -62.66 -62.81 -77.74
C ALA A 271 -62.42 -63.64 -79.03
N ALA A 272 -62.08 -64.93 -78.92
CA ALA A 272 -61.85 -65.79 -80.09
C ALA A 272 -63.13 -66.38 -80.73
N ARG A 273 -64.33 -66.16 -80.16
CA ARG A 273 -65.62 -66.65 -80.74
C ARG A 273 -66.65 -65.59 -81.09
N ALA A 274 -66.44 -64.32 -80.73
CA ALA A 274 -67.40 -63.24 -81.00
C ALA A 274 -66.84 -62.13 -81.92
N GLN A 275 -65.70 -62.35 -82.58
CA GLN A 275 -65.05 -61.37 -83.45
C GLN A 275 -65.44 -61.53 -84.94
N ALA A 276 -66.68 -61.95 -85.22
CA ALA A 276 -67.19 -62.09 -86.60
C ALA A 276 -68.36 -61.16 -86.94
N GLN A 277 -68.98 -60.42 -86.00
CA GLN A 277 -70.20 -59.66 -86.32
C GLN A 277 -70.37 -58.23 -85.78
N ALA A 278 -69.39 -57.63 -85.08
CA ALA A 278 -69.58 -56.25 -84.58
C ALA A 278 -68.43 -55.27 -84.88
N ARG A 279 -67.56 -55.59 -85.85
CA ARG A 279 -66.58 -54.63 -86.38
C ARG A 279 -67.21 -53.82 -87.50
N THR A 280 -67.98 -52.77 -87.17
CA THR A 280 -68.14 -51.58 -88.04
C THR A 280 -68.92 -50.42 -87.38
N LEU A 281 -69.56 -50.61 -86.23
CA LEU A 281 -70.23 -49.51 -85.50
C LEU A 281 -69.75 -49.30 -84.05
N ALA A 282 -68.94 -50.22 -83.49
CA ALA A 282 -68.37 -50.11 -82.15
C ALA A 282 -67.05 -49.29 -82.11
N ALA A 283 -66.24 -49.34 -83.18
CA ALA A 283 -64.89 -48.74 -83.22
C ALA A 283 -64.86 -47.21 -83.11
N GLY A 284 -65.95 -46.50 -83.46
CA GLY A 284 -66.05 -45.04 -83.31
C GLY A 284 -66.50 -44.60 -81.92
N ARG A 285 -67.39 -45.36 -81.26
CA ARG A 285 -67.87 -45.05 -79.90
C ARG A 285 -66.92 -45.56 -78.82
N GLU A 286 -66.17 -46.63 -79.07
CA GLU A 286 -65.13 -47.13 -78.15
C GLU A 286 -63.90 -46.22 -78.16
N ALA A 287 -63.52 -45.64 -79.30
CA ALA A 287 -62.44 -44.64 -79.37
C ALA A 287 -62.82 -43.34 -78.62
N GLU A 288 -64.04 -42.80 -78.82
CA GLU A 288 -64.52 -41.62 -78.09
C GLU A 288 -64.77 -41.89 -76.59
N ALA A 289 -65.07 -43.13 -76.19
CA ALA A 289 -65.25 -43.51 -74.79
C ALA A 289 -63.91 -43.77 -74.08
N ALA A 290 -62.93 -44.37 -74.78
CA ALA A 290 -61.57 -44.54 -74.29
C ALA A 290 -60.86 -43.19 -74.14
N GLU A 291 -60.99 -42.31 -75.13
CA GLU A 291 -60.38 -40.96 -75.08
C GLU A 291 -61.00 -40.10 -73.96
N ARG A 292 -62.30 -40.25 -73.68
CA ARG A 292 -62.95 -39.60 -72.52
C ARG A 292 -62.57 -40.21 -71.17
N LEU A 293 -62.29 -41.50 -71.10
CA LEU A 293 -61.80 -42.16 -69.88
C LEU A 293 -60.35 -41.80 -69.59
N ASP A 294 -59.50 -41.75 -70.62
CA ASP A 294 -58.11 -41.29 -70.49
C ASP A 294 -58.05 -39.82 -70.08
N GLN A 295 -58.88 -38.95 -70.67
CA GLN A 295 -59.03 -37.56 -70.25
C GLN A 295 -59.53 -37.46 -68.79
N ALA A 296 -60.52 -38.25 -68.39
CA ALA A 296 -61.03 -38.26 -67.02
C ALA A 296 -59.99 -38.80 -66.02
N GLU A 297 -59.17 -39.79 -66.40
CA GLU A 297 -58.11 -40.33 -65.55
C GLU A 297 -56.94 -39.35 -65.42
N GLU A 298 -56.58 -38.63 -66.49
CA GLU A 298 -55.63 -37.52 -66.43
C GLU A 298 -56.14 -36.37 -65.56
N GLU A 299 -57.42 -35.99 -65.68
CA GLU A 299 -58.05 -34.98 -64.82
C GLU A 299 -58.05 -35.40 -63.34
N LEU A 300 -58.32 -36.69 -63.04
CA LEU A 300 -58.27 -37.20 -61.67
C LEU A 300 -56.83 -37.23 -61.11
N LYS A 301 -55.85 -37.60 -61.93
CA LYS A 301 -54.42 -37.55 -61.58
C LYS A 301 -53.95 -36.11 -61.36
N ALA A 302 -54.38 -35.18 -62.22
CA ALA A 302 -54.10 -33.76 -62.08
C ALA A 302 -54.72 -33.20 -60.80
N ALA A 303 -55.98 -33.51 -60.50
CA ALA A 303 -56.66 -33.10 -59.28
C ALA A 303 -56.00 -33.69 -58.01
N ALA A 304 -55.58 -34.96 -58.05
CA ALA A 304 -54.86 -35.60 -56.94
C ALA A 304 -53.47 -34.97 -56.72
N ALA A 305 -52.74 -34.65 -57.79
CA ALA A 305 -51.46 -33.95 -57.71
C ALA A 305 -51.63 -32.52 -57.16
N GLU A 306 -52.70 -31.83 -57.54
CA GLU A 306 -53.01 -30.49 -57.06
C GLU A 306 -53.38 -30.49 -55.57
N GLN A 307 -54.12 -31.50 -55.09
CA GLN A 307 -54.39 -31.67 -53.66
C GLN A 307 -53.12 -31.98 -52.86
N GLN A 308 -52.25 -32.87 -53.35
CA GLN A 308 -50.96 -33.14 -52.71
C GLN A 308 -50.07 -31.90 -52.66
N ALA A 309 -50.03 -31.11 -53.73
CA ALA A 309 -49.30 -29.85 -53.76
C ALA A 309 -49.89 -28.82 -52.78
N ALA A 310 -51.23 -28.75 -52.65
CA ALA A 310 -51.90 -27.88 -51.68
C ALA A 310 -51.63 -28.31 -50.23
N GLU A 311 -51.62 -29.62 -49.95
CA GLU A 311 -51.33 -30.16 -48.62
C GLU A 311 -49.85 -29.95 -48.25
N ALA A 312 -48.93 -30.15 -49.19
CA ALA A 312 -47.51 -29.86 -49.01
C ALA A 312 -47.26 -28.37 -48.74
N ARG A 313 -47.97 -27.47 -49.45
CA ARG A 313 -47.92 -26.02 -49.18
C ARG A 313 -48.45 -25.67 -47.79
N ARG A 314 -49.51 -26.31 -47.32
CA ARG A 314 -50.03 -26.10 -45.95
C ARG A 314 -49.04 -26.55 -44.87
N ARG A 315 -48.43 -27.73 -45.02
CA ARG A 315 -47.41 -28.22 -44.08
C ARG A 315 -46.15 -27.34 -44.08
N ALA A 316 -45.75 -26.84 -45.25
CA ALA A 316 -44.67 -25.85 -45.36
C ALA A 316 -45.03 -24.53 -44.66
N ALA A 317 -46.26 -24.04 -44.82
CA ALA A 317 -46.72 -22.83 -44.14
C ALA A 317 -46.78 -22.99 -42.61
N GLU A 318 -47.24 -24.14 -42.10
CA GLU A 318 -47.26 -24.44 -40.66
C GLU A 318 -45.86 -24.54 -40.06
N THR A 319 -44.92 -25.19 -40.76
CA THR A 319 -43.52 -25.26 -40.32
C THR A 319 -42.83 -23.90 -40.34
N HIS A 320 -43.11 -23.05 -41.33
CA HIS A 320 -42.63 -21.68 -41.33
C HIS A 320 -43.22 -20.85 -40.18
N ARG A 321 -44.50 -21.06 -39.85
CA ARG A 321 -45.15 -20.37 -38.74
C ARG A 321 -44.55 -20.76 -37.39
N THR A 322 -44.36 -22.05 -37.12
CA THR A 322 -43.77 -22.52 -35.87
C THR A 322 -42.30 -22.09 -35.74
N ALA A 323 -41.55 -22.10 -36.85
CA ALA A 323 -40.20 -21.52 -36.89
C ALA A 323 -40.21 -20.02 -36.55
N ALA A 324 -41.15 -19.24 -37.09
CA ALA A 324 -41.28 -17.82 -36.78
C ALA A 324 -41.68 -17.57 -35.30
N GLU A 325 -42.60 -18.36 -34.74
CA GLU A 325 -43.02 -18.26 -33.34
C GLU A 325 -41.87 -18.59 -32.38
N THR A 326 -41.08 -19.64 -32.66
CA THR A 326 -39.89 -19.97 -31.86
C THR A 326 -38.79 -18.91 -31.94
N GLU A 327 -38.59 -18.31 -33.12
CA GLU A 327 -37.63 -17.22 -33.28
C GLU A 327 -38.06 -15.96 -32.52
N GLN A 328 -39.35 -15.64 -32.48
CA GLN A 328 -39.91 -14.55 -31.69
C GLN A 328 -39.71 -14.76 -30.19
N VAL A 329 -39.99 -15.96 -29.67
CA VAL A 329 -39.75 -16.29 -28.26
C VAL A 329 -38.26 -16.16 -27.94
N ALA A 330 -37.38 -16.70 -28.79
CA ALA A 330 -35.93 -16.58 -28.60
C ALA A 330 -35.44 -15.12 -28.67
N ALA A 331 -36.06 -14.28 -29.51
CA ALA A 331 -35.76 -12.85 -29.57
C ALA A 331 -36.23 -12.10 -28.33
N GLU A 332 -37.40 -12.44 -27.79
CA GLU A 332 -37.93 -11.87 -26.56
C GLU A 332 -37.08 -12.26 -25.34
N THR A 333 -36.67 -13.53 -25.22
CA THR A 333 -35.76 -13.98 -24.17
C THR A 333 -34.43 -13.25 -24.24
N ARG A 334 -33.87 -13.05 -25.44
CA ARG A 334 -32.64 -12.27 -25.64
C ARG A 334 -32.81 -10.80 -25.24
N ARG A 335 -33.96 -10.19 -25.51
CA ARG A 335 -34.25 -8.82 -25.08
C ARG A 335 -34.33 -8.70 -23.57
N ARG A 336 -35.05 -9.61 -22.90
CA ARG A 336 -35.14 -9.63 -21.43
C ARG A 336 -33.78 -9.85 -20.78
N ALA A 337 -32.97 -10.76 -21.31
CA ALA A 337 -31.59 -10.97 -20.84
C ALA A 337 -30.72 -9.71 -21.01
N ALA A 338 -30.82 -9.04 -22.16
CA ALA A 338 -30.10 -7.79 -22.42
C ALA A 338 -30.58 -6.63 -21.53
N GLU A 339 -31.86 -6.60 -21.15
CA GLU A 339 -32.41 -5.63 -20.18
C GLU A 339 -31.86 -5.89 -18.77
N THR A 340 -31.88 -7.15 -18.30
CA THR A 340 -31.29 -7.50 -17.00
C THR A 340 -29.80 -7.20 -16.93
N ASP A 341 -29.05 -7.44 -18.02
CA ASP A 341 -27.63 -7.13 -18.08
C ASP A 341 -27.38 -5.62 -18.03
N ARG A 342 -28.24 -4.81 -18.66
CA ARG A 342 -28.16 -3.35 -18.61
C ARG A 342 -28.49 -2.82 -17.22
N GLU A 343 -29.49 -3.38 -16.55
CA GLU A 343 -29.85 -3.01 -15.18
C GLU A 343 -28.71 -3.36 -14.20
N ALA A 344 -28.14 -4.57 -14.32
CA ALA A 344 -26.97 -4.96 -13.53
C ALA A 344 -25.78 -4.03 -13.79
N ALA A 345 -25.49 -3.70 -15.05
CA ALA A 345 -24.43 -2.76 -15.40
C ALA A 345 -24.68 -1.35 -14.87
N ALA A 346 -25.95 -0.90 -14.81
CA ALA A 346 -26.31 0.39 -14.25
C ALA A 346 -26.12 0.43 -12.72
N VAL A 347 -26.48 -0.66 -12.02
CA VAL A 347 -26.25 -0.79 -10.57
C VAL A 347 -24.76 -0.78 -10.24
N GLU A 348 -23.94 -1.50 -11.00
CA GLU A 348 -22.49 -1.51 -10.81
C GLU A 348 -21.84 -0.15 -11.09
N ARG A 349 -22.30 0.57 -12.12
CA ARG A 349 -21.86 1.97 -12.35
C ARG A 349 -22.23 2.89 -11.19
N ALA A 350 -23.45 2.80 -10.68
CA ALA A 350 -23.89 3.60 -9.54
C ALA A 350 -23.09 3.28 -8.26
N ARG A 351 -22.73 2.00 -8.03
CA ARG A 351 -21.82 1.60 -6.95
C ARG A 351 -20.44 2.21 -7.11
N ALA A 352 -19.86 2.13 -8.31
CA ALA A 352 -18.54 2.70 -8.60
C ALA A 352 -18.53 4.24 -8.43
N GLU A 353 -19.57 4.93 -8.88
CA GLU A 353 -19.72 6.39 -8.67
C GLU A 353 -19.83 6.75 -7.18
N ASN A 354 -20.61 5.98 -6.41
CA ASN A 354 -20.71 6.17 -4.96
C ASN A 354 -19.39 5.92 -4.23
N GLU A 355 -18.62 4.91 -4.65
CA GLU A 355 -17.28 4.64 -4.09
C GLU A 355 -16.31 5.77 -4.42
N GLN A 356 -16.32 6.29 -5.65
CA GLN A 356 -15.51 7.44 -6.05
C GLN A 356 -15.88 8.69 -5.26
N ALA A 357 -17.18 8.97 -5.08
CA ALA A 357 -17.66 10.08 -4.27
C ALA A 357 -17.23 9.94 -2.80
N ALA A 358 -17.33 8.73 -2.23
CA ALA A 358 -16.87 8.45 -0.87
C ALA A 358 -15.35 8.62 -0.73
N GLN A 359 -14.58 8.23 -1.74
CA GLN A 359 -13.13 8.41 -1.75
C GLN A 359 -12.74 9.90 -1.86
N ALA A 360 -13.42 10.66 -2.73
CA ALA A 360 -13.23 12.11 -2.84
C ALA A 360 -13.56 12.82 -1.52
N ALA A 361 -14.65 12.45 -0.86
CA ALA A 361 -15.03 12.99 0.45
C ALA A 361 -13.98 12.66 1.54
N ARG A 362 -13.42 11.45 1.54
CA ARG A 362 -12.34 11.06 2.46
C ARG A 362 -11.05 11.85 2.22
N LEU A 363 -10.69 12.10 0.96
CA LEU A 363 -9.52 12.91 0.62
C LEU A 363 -9.70 14.36 1.06
N SER A 364 -10.85 14.96 0.78
CA SER A 364 -11.18 16.31 1.24
C SER A 364 -11.17 16.41 2.77
N ALA A 365 -11.74 15.43 3.48
CA ALA A 365 -11.69 15.37 4.95
C ALA A 365 -10.27 15.21 5.50
N ALA A 366 -9.39 14.48 4.80
CA ALA A 366 -7.99 14.35 5.19
C ALA A 366 -7.20 15.65 4.96
N GLU A 367 -7.49 16.38 3.88
CA GLU A 367 -6.88 17.69 3.62
C GLU A 367 -7.31 18.74 4.65
N THR A 368 -8.60 18.78 5.01
CA THR A 368 -9.08 19.69 6.06
C THR A 368 -8.48 19.34 7.42
N ALA A 369 -8.35 18.06 7.77
CA ALA A 369 -7.68 17.63 9.00
C ALA A 369 -6.19 18.00 9.01
N LYS A 370 -5.50 17.89 7.86
CA LYS A 370 -4.09 18.31 7.74
C LYS A 370 -3.94 19.81 7.96
N HIS A 371 -4.78 20.62 7.33
CA HIS A 371 -4.75 22.07 7.52
C HIS A 371 -5.08 22.47 8.96
N ALA A 372 -6.02 21.80 9.61
CA ALA A 372 -6.30 22.03 11.03
C ALA A 372 -5.07 21.73 11.90
N ALA A 373 -4.37 20.63 11.65
CA ALA A 373 -3.15 20.28 12.37
C ALA A 373 -2.00 21.28 12.11
N GLU A 374 -1.83 21.75 10.86
CA GLU A 374 -0.84 22.78 10.52
C GLU A 374 -1.13 24.11 11.25
N VAL A 375 -2.40 24.49 11.37
CA VAL A 375 -2.81 25.68 12.12
C VAL A 375 -2.55 25.52 13.63
N GLU A 376 -2.82 24.33 14.19
CA GLU A 376 -2.55 24.05 15.60
C GLU A 376 -1.04 24.06 15.90
N GLU A 377 -0.22 23.48 15.02
CA GLU A 377 1.23 23.49 15.15
C GLU A 377 1.79 24.92 15.06
N ALA A 378 1.31 25.73 14.12
CA ALA A 378 1.69 27.14 14.00
C ALA A 378 1.28 27.96 15.24
N ALA A 379 0.10 27.70 15.81
CA ALA A 379 -0.35 28.34 17.04
C ALA A 379 0.53 27.92 18.24
N ALA A 380 0.91 26.64 18.34
CA ALA A 380 1.80 26.15 19.38
C ALA A 380 3.23 26.71 19.24
N GLU A 381 3.74 26.88 18.02
CA GLU A 381 5.02 27.53 17.78
C GLU A 381 4.98 29.02 18.14
N ALA A 382 3.92 29.74 17.76
CA ALA A 382 3.71 31.12 18.17
C ALA A 382 3.68 31.27 19.69
N GLY A 383 2.96 30.38 20.39
CA GLY A 383 2.91 30.35 21.86
C GLY A 383 4.28 30.07 22.52
N ARG A 384 5.12 29.23 21.90
CA ARG A 384 6.49 29.01 22.36
C ARG A 384 7.35 30.26 22.20
N ARG A 385 7.26 30.95 21.06
CA ARG A 385 8.01 32.20 20.81
C ARG A 385 7.58 33.32 21.76
N THR A 386 6.29 33.45 22.07
CA THR A 386 5.82 34.43 23.04
C THR A 386 6.34 34.11 24.45
N ALA A 387 6.31 32.84 24.86
CA ALA A 387 6.82 32.43 26.16
C ALA A 387 8.35 32.62 26.28
N GLU A 388 9.10 32.41 25.19
CA GLU A 388 10.54 32.68 25.14
C GLU A 388 10.83 34.18 25.26
N ALA A 389 10.11 35.03 24.52
CA ALA A 389 10.24 36.48 24.64
C ALA A 389 9.89 37.00 26.05
N GLU A 390 8.87 36.43 26.70
CA GLU A 390 8.54 36.75 28.10
C GLU A 390 9.66 36.34 29.08
N ARG A 391 10.32 35.20 28.84
CA ARG A 391 11.47 34.77 29.66
C ARG A 391 12.68 35.68 29.45
N ASP A 392 12.96 36.07 28.22
CA ASP A 392 14.08 36.96 27.90
C ASP A 392 13.87 38.35 28.50
N THR A 393 12.64 38.88 28.39
CA THR A 393 12.29 40.17 29.04
C THR A 393 12.37 40.07 30.56
N ALA A 394 11.94 38.96 31.17
CA ALA A 394 12.10 38.74 32.61
C ALA A 394 13.58 38.61 33.02
N ALA A 395 14.40 37.93 32.23
CA ALA A 395 15.84 37.81 32.46
C ALA A 395 16.54 39.18 32.35
N ALA A 396 16.20 39.99 31.35
CA ALA A 396 16.72 41.34 31.19
C ALA A 396 16.35 42.24 32.38
N LYS A 397 15.10 42.17 32.87
CA LYS A 397 14.67 42.90 34.08
C LYS A 397 15.46 42.48 35.32
N ARG A 398 15.72 41.18 35.50
CA ARG A 398 16.55 40.68 36.61
C ARG A 398 17.98 41.19 36.52
N ALA A 399 18.60 41.09 35.34
CA ALA A 399 19.95 41.60 35.12
C ALA A 399 20.03 43.11 35.41
N GLN A 400 19.01 43.89 35.01
CA GLN A 400 18.95 45.31 35.34
C GLN A 400 18.85 45.52 36.86
N ALA A 401 17.96 44.80 37.56
CA ALA A 401 17.85 44.90 39.01
C ALA A 401 19.16 44.54 39.72
N ASP A 402 19.85 43.48 39.29
CA ASP A 402 21.16 43.08 39.84
C ASP A 402 22.21 44.18 39.63
N THR A 403 22.19 44.86 38.47
CA THR A 403 23.10 45.98 38.21
C THR A 403 22.80 47.21 39.08
N GLU A 404 21.52 47.51 39.32
CA GLU A 404 21.09 48.60 40.20
C GLU A 404 21.47 48.31 41.66
N GLU A 405 21.26 47.07 42.13
CA GLU A 405 21.67 46.64 43.47
C GLU A 405 23.20 46.70 43.64
N ALA A 406 23.96 46.25 42.64
CA ALA A 406 25.42 46.35 42.66
C ALA A 406 25.90 47.82 42.69
N ALA A 407 25.23 48.71 41.97
CA ALA A 407 25.53 50.14 41.96
C ALA A 407 25.23 50.79 43.33
N GLU A 408 24.10 50.46 43.95
CA GLU A 408 23.77 50.94 45.30
C GLU A 408 24.73 50.38 46.36
N ALA A 409 25.07 49.10 46.29
CA ALA A 409 26.09 48.51 47.17
C ALA A 409 27.45 49.20 47.02
N ALA A 410 27.84 49.57 45.79
CA ALA A 410 29.06 50.34 45.54
C ALA A 410 28.98 51.77 46.13
N ARG A 411 27.82 52.44 46.02
CA ARG A 411 27.58 53.76 46.64
C ARG A 411 27.69 53.71 48.16
N LEU A 412 27.08 52.70 48.79
CA LEU A 412 27.16 52.49 50.24
C LEU A 412 28.60 52.25 50.69
N ARG A 413 29.34 51.37 50.00
CA ARG A 413 30.77 51.14 50.29
C ARG A 413 31.60 52.43 50.15
N ALA A 414 31.34 53.23 49.12
CA ALA A 414 32.02 54.51 48.93
C ALA A 414 31.67 55.52 50.04
N ALA A 415 30.41 55.57 50.49
CA ALA A 415 29.98 56.40 51.60
C ALA A 415 30.61 55.98 52.93
N GLU A 416 30.64 54.67 53.21
CA GLU A 416 31.33 54.12 54.39
C GLU A 416 32.83 54.41 54.37
N ALA A 417 33.49 54.26 53.21
CA ALA A 417 34.91 54.58 53.06
C ALA A 417 35.19 56.06 53.34
N ARG A 418 34.32 56.97 52.86
CA ARG A 418 34.41 58.40 53.18
C ARG A 418 34.22 58.67 54.68
N ARG A 419 33.26 58.00 55.33
CA ARG A 419 33.04 58.15 56.77
C ARG A 419 34.27 57.69 57.57
N ARG A 420 34.82 56.51 57.24
CA ARG A 420 36.05 56.00 57.89
C ARG A 420 37.25 56.93 57.66
N ALA A 421 37.38 57.52 56.47
CA ALA A 421 38.42 58.50 56.18
C ALA A 421 38.26 59.76 57.03
N ALA A 422 37.03 60.27 57.17
CA ALA A 422 36.74 61.44 58.03
C ALA A 422 36.98 61.16 59.51
N GLU A 423 36.58 59.98 60.01
CA GLU A 423 36.87 59.54 61.39
C GLU A 423 38.39 59.43 61.63
N ALA A 424 39.14 58.87 60.69
CA ALA A 424 40.59 58.79 60.76
C ALA A 424 41.27 60.17 60.73
N GLU A 425 40.76 61.12 59.93
CA GLU A 425 41.23 62.50 59.95
C GLU A 425 40.96 63.19 61.29
N LEU A 426 39.77 63.00 61.87
CA LEU A 426 39.44 63.56 63.19
C LEU A 426 40.40 63.04 64.27
N HIS A 427 40.63 61.73 64.32
CA HIS A 427 41.58 61.15 65.26
C HIS A 427 43.03 61.62 65.03
N ALA A 428 43.41 61.86 63.77
CA ALA A 428 44.71 62.44 63.47
C ALA A 428 44.82 63.88 64.03
N VAL A 429 43.77 64.69 63.89
CA VAL A 429 43.72 66.05 64.46
C VAL A 429 43.79 66.00 65.99
N GLU A 430 43.02 65.14 66.65
CA GLU A 430 43.07 64.95 68.11
C GLU A 430 44.47 64.57 68.59
N ALA A 431 45.15 63.65 67.90
CA ALA A 431 46.51 63.24 68.21
C ALA A 431 47.54 64.38 68.00
N GLU A 432 47.35 65.21 66.97
CA GLU A 432 48.18 66.38 66.70
C GLU A 432 48.00 67.48 67.76
N ASP A 433 46.77 67.67 68.26
CA ASP A 433 46.46 68.57 69.37
C ASP A 433 47.08 68.09 70.68
N ALA A 434 46.96 66.80 71.01
CA ALA A 434 47.61 66.19 72.17
C ALA A 434 49.14 66.35 72.12
N ALA A 435 49.74 66.27 70.93
CA ALA A 435 51.18 66.44 70.70
C ALA A 435 51.65 67.91 70.61
N LYS A 436 50.75 68.90 70.70
CA LYS A 436 51.05 70.35 70.64
C LYS A 436 51.89 70.78 69.43
N LEU A 437 51.62 70.19 68.27
CA LEU A 437 52.39 70.47 67.04
C LEU A 437 52.10 71.86 66.48
N THR A 438 53.13 72.47 65.87
CA THR A 438 53.03 73.76 65.17
C THR A 438 52.21 73.63 63.88
N PRO A 439 51.59 74.71 63.38
CA PRO A 439 50.80 74.69 62.14
C PRO A 439 51.57 74.14 60.92
N ALA A 440 52.86 74.46 60.82
CA ALA A 440 53.74 73.95 59.78
C ALA A 440 53.91 72.42 59.84
N ALA A 441 54.16 71.87 61.03
CA ALA A 441 54.33 70.43 61.23
C ALA A 441 53.04 69.63 60.98
N ARG A 442 51.88 70.21 61.30
CA ARG A 442 50.56 69.63 60.97
C ARG A 442 50.34 69.56 59.46
N ALA A 443 50.64 70.63 58.74
CA ALA A 443 50.55 70.67 57.28
C ALA A 443 51.44 69.60 56.62
N THR A 444 52.68 69.44 57.09
CA THR A 444 53.61 68.41 56.58
C THR A 444 53.10 66.98 56.84
N ARG A 445 52.55 66.69 58.03
CA ARG A 445 51.95 65.38 58.34
C ARG A 445 50.69 65.10 57.53
N ARG A 446 49.86 66.12 57.26
CA ARG A 446 48.69 65.99 56.38
C ARG A 446 49.10 65.63 54.96
N VAL A 447 50.15 66.26 54.42
CA VAL A 447 50.69 65.92 53.10
C VAL A 447 51.30 64.52 53.09
N ALA A 448 52.01 64.13 54.16
CA ALA A 448 52.53 62.76 54.29
C ALA A 448 51.41 61.71 54.26
N ARG A 449 50.26 61.99 54.90
CA ARG A 449 49.07 61.12 54.80
C ARG A 449 48.54 61.04 53.38
N MET A 450 48.39 62.18 52.69
CA MET A 450 47.94 62.19 51.29
C MET A 450 48.85 61.33 50.38
N VAL A 451 50.17 61.43 50.58
CA VAL A 451 51.16 60.65 49.83
C VAL A 451 51.03 59.16 50.12
N LEU A 452 50.86 58.76 51.38
CA LEU A 452 50.68 57.36 51.75
C LEU A 452 49.35 56.78 51.21
N THR A 453 48.28 57.57 51.20
CA THR A 453 46.99 57.16 50.60
C THR A 453 47.11 56.98 49.08
N ALA A 454 47.97 57.75 48.41
CA ALA A 454 48.27 57.61 46.98
C ALA A 454 49.29 56.50 46.66
N GLY A 455 49.55 55.57 47.59
CA GLY A 455 50.48 54.45 47.40
C GLY A 455 51.93 54.74 47.80
N GLY A 456 52.18 55.84 48.53
CA GLY A 456 53.49 56.16 49.11
C GLY A 456 54.46 56.88 48.18
N ASN A 457 54.06 57.18 46.94
CA ASN A 457 54.87 57.97 46.01
C ASN A 457 54.51 59.47 46.13
N PRO A 458 55.44 60.34 46.56
CA PRO A 458 55.19 61.78 46.66
C PRO A 458 54.74 62.42 45.34
N GLU A 459 55.24 61.92 44.20
CA GLU A 459 54.87 62.45 42.88
C GLU A 459 53.47 62.03 42.41
N ALA A 460 52.85 61.03 43.05
CA ALA A 460 51.48 60.65 42.76
C ALA A 460 50.45 61.68 43.28
N VAL A 461 50.85 62.55 44.21
CA VAL A 461 50.04 63.65 44.72
C VAL A 461 50.48 64.95 44.04
N THR A 462 49.57 65.53 43.26
CA THR A 462 49.88 66.75 42.49
C THR A 462 50.11 67.94 43.41
N LEU A 463 51.01 68.85 43.02
CA LEU A 463 51.24 70.08 43.76
C LEU A 463 49.97 70.93 43.90
N GLN A 464 49.10 70.91 42.90
CA GLN A 464 47.78 71.57 42.95
C GLN A 464 46.91 70.96 44.04
N SER A 465 46.82 69.63 44.14
CA SER A 465 46.02 68.99 45.20
C SER A 465 46.53 69.29 46.61
N ILE A 466 47.84 69.46 46.79
CA ILE A 466 48.44 69.82 48.07
C ILE A 466 48.18 71.29 48.40
N ALA A 467 48.32 72.17 47.40
CA ALA A 467 48.02 73.60 47.52
C ALA A 467 46.56 73.82 47.91
N ASP A 468 45.62 73.16 47.22
CA ASP A 468 44.19 73.26 47.48
C ASP A 468 43.82 72.66 48.85
N ALA A 469 44.42 71.53 49.24
CA ALA A 469 44.13 70.88 50.52
C ALA A 469 44.59 71.72 51.73
N LEU A 470 45.69 72.46 51.58
CA LEU A 470 46.29 73.27 52.64
C LEU A 470 45.93 74.76 52.54
N ASP A 471 45.27 75.20 51.47
CA ASP A 471 45.02 76.60 51.12
C ASP A 471 46.30 77.44 51.10
N VAL A 472 47.31 76.98 50.35
CA VAL A 472 48.63 77.62 50.24
C VAL A 472 49.12 77.76 48.80
N SER A 473 50.14 78.58 48.58
CA SER A 473 50.76 78.72 47.26
C SER A 473 51.42 77.41 46.77
N LEU A 474 51.55 77.25 45.44
CA LEU A 474 52.24 76.11 44.83
C LEU A 474 53.70 75.96 45.30
N ALA A 475 54.38 77.08 45.57
CA ALA A 475 55.74 77.06 46.10
C ALA A 475 55.78 76.45 47.52
N THR A 476 54.83 76.86 48.37
CA THR A 476 54.68 76.30 49.73
C THR A 476 54.29 74.82 49.67
N ALA A 477 53.39 74.43 48.76
CA ALA A 477 52.97 73.05 48.56
C ALA A 477 54.14 72.13 48.14
N SER A 478 55.02 72.62 47.26
CA SER A 478 56.24 71.91 46.85
C SER A 478 57.19 71.67 48.02
N GLY A 479 57.43 72.69 48.84
CA GLY A 479 58.22 72.55 50.07
C GLY A 479 57.62 71.53 51.05
N ARG A 480 56.30 71.60 51.29
CA ARG A 480 55.61 70.65 52.18
C ARG A 480 55.64 69.21 51.65
N ARG A 481 55.60 69.00 50.33
CA ARG A 481 55.73 67.67 49.71
C ARG A 481 57.11 67.07 49.94
N ALA A 482 58.17 67.87 49.84
CA ALA A 482 59.54 67.43 50.12
C ALA A 482 59.72 67.07 51.60
N GLU A 483 59.28 67.94 52.50
CA GLU A 483 59.31 67.68 53.95
C GLU A 483 58.47 66.43 54.33
N ALA A 484 57.33 66.22 53.68
CA ALA A 484 56.49 65.06 53.90
C ALA A 484 57.14 63.75 53.41
N ALA A 485 57.84 63.78 52.28
CA ALA A 485 58.58 62.64 51.76
C ALA A 485 59.73 62.24 52.70
N GLU A 486 60.46 63.23 53.22
CA GLU A 486 61.50 63.01 54.22
C GLU A 486 60.91 62.46 55.53
N LEU A 487 59.76 63.00 55.96
CA LEU A 487 59.06 62.51 57.13
C LEU A 487 58.63 61.04 56.99
N ILE A 488 58.10 60.63 55.83
CA ILE A 488 57.76 59.22 55.54
C ILE A 488 59.04 58.37 55.54
N ALA A 489 60.11 58.83 54.90
CA ALA A 489 61.39 58.13 54.88
C ALA A 489 62.00 57.96 56.28
N SER A 490 61.74 58.89 57.20
CA SER A 490 62.15 58.79 58.61
C SER A 490 61.29 57.83 59.45
N GLY A 491 60.34 57.13 58.84
CA GLY A 491 59.52 56.10 59.48
C GLY A 491 58.15 56.59 59.96
N TYR A 492 57.68 57.75 59.51
CA TYR A 492 56.34 58.22 59.85
C TYR A 492 55.26 57.28 59.33
N SER A 493 54.48 56.71 60.25
CA SER A 493 53.28 55.94 59.95
C SER A 493 52.07 56.62 60.60
N PRO A 494 51.02 56.94 59.84
CA PRO A 494 49.82 57.57 60.37
C PRO A 494 48.91 56.58 61.12
N ARG A 495 49.23 55.27 61.14
CA ARG A 495 48.48 54.31 61.94
C ARG A 495 48.80 54.53 63.41
N LEU A 496 47.82 55.04 64.15
CA LEU A 496 47.67 54.70 65.56
C LEU A 496 47.62 53.17 65.63
N THR A 497 48.60 52.57 66.32
CA THR A 497 48.49 51.19 66.78
C THR A 497 47.28 51.12 67.69
N THR A 498 46.14 50.69 67.15
CA THR A 498 45.06 50.11 67.94
C THR A 498 45.59 48.82 68.53
N SER A 499 45.96 48.85 69.81
CA SER A 499 45.90 47.65 70.66
C SER A 499 44.46 47.27 70.89
#